data_AF-A0A3D1J4E4-F1
#
_entry.id   AF-A0A3D1J4E4-F1
#
_cell.length_a   1.000
_cell.length_b   1.000
_cell.length_c   1.000
_cell.angle_alpha   90.00
_cell.angle_beta   90.00
_cell.angle_gamma   90.00
#
_symmetry.space_group_name_H-M   'P 1'
#
loop_
_entity.id
_entity.type
_entity.pdbx_description
1 polymer ?
#
loop_
_entity_poly.entity_id
_entity_poly.type
_entity_poly.pdbx_seq_one_letter_code
_entity_poly.pdbx_strand_id
1 'polypeptide(L)'
;MNQKRAAFADLQQHTDFIGRHIGPNQADQKTMLAALGFDSMDAFIKKVVPAAILSPEPLALGDTRTEPEVLDELHKIAAKNKVFKSYIGMGYYDCHTPTVILRNLFENPAWYTAYTP
;
A
#
# COMPACT_ATOMS: atom_id res chain seq x y z
N MET A 1 -9.05 -21.45 31.70
CA MET A 1 -10.10 -21.05 30.75
C MET A 1 -9.50 -21.09 29.35
N ASN A 2 -10.14 -21.82 28.43
CA ASN A 2 -9.68 -22.11 27.07
C ASN A 2 -9.10 -20.89 26.34
N GLN A 3 -7.80 -20.91 26.04
CA GLN A 3 -7.28 -20.11 24.93
C GLN A 3 -7.94 -20.63 23.65
N LYS A 4 -8.79 -19.80 23.02
CA LYS A 4 -9.21 -20.04 21.64
C LYS A 4 -7.93 -20.15 20.81
N ARG A 5 -7.68 -21.32 20.23
CA ARG A 5 -6.61 -21.49 19.23
C ARG A 5 -6.92 -20.55 18.08
N ALA A 6 -5.94 -19.76 17.65
CA ALA A 6 -6.06 -18.92 16.46
C ALA A 6 -6.46 -19.79 15.27
N ALA A 7 -7.36 -19.29 14.42
CA ALA A 7 -7.69 -19.99 13.19
C ALA A 7 -6.47 -19.98 12.27
N PHE A 8 -6.36 -20.97 11.38
CA PHE A 8 -5.23 -21.03 10.44
C PHE A 8 -5.10 -19.74 9.60
N ALA A 9 -6.23 -19.16 9.19
CA ALA A 9 -6.27 -17.88 8.47
C ALA A 9 -5.64 -16.72 9.26
N ASP A 10 -5.84 -16.68 10.58
CA ASP A 10 -5.28 -15.63 11.45
C ASP A 10 -3.75 -15.71 11.52
N LEU A 11 -3.17 -16.89 11.29
CA LEU A 11 -1.73 -17.12 11.29
C LEU A 11 -1.05 -16.68 9.98
N GLN A 12 -1.82 -16.45 8.92
CA GLN A 12 -1.29 -16.07 7.60
C GLN A 12 -1.08 -14.56 7.43
N GLN A 13 -1.69 -13.74 8.30
CA GLN A 13 -1.43 -12.29 8.38
C GLN A 13 -1.60 -11.50 7.06
N HIS A 14 -2.50 -11.93 6.16
CA HIS A 14 -2.70 -11.32 4.84
C HIS A 14 -3.09 -9.83 4.87
N THR A 15 -3.52 -9.30 6.02
CA THR A 15 -3.93 -7.89 6.20
C THR A 15 -2.88 -7.03 6.91
N ASP A 16 -1.70 -7.56 7.25
CA ASP A 16 -0.69 -6.85 8.06
C ASP A 16 -0.25 -5.50 7.44
N PHE A 17 -0.18 -5.43 6.11
CA PHE A 17 0.16 -4.19 5.41
C PHE A 17 -0.76 -3.02 5.76
N ILE A 18 -2.05 -3.27 5.99
CA ILE A 18 -3.05 -2.24 6.32
C ILE A 18 -2.63 -1.47 7.58
N GLY A 19 -2.18 -2.19 8.62
CA GLY A 19 -1.74 -1.59 9.88
C GLY A 19 -0.39 -0.86 9.79
N ARG A 20 0.44 -1.17 8.79
CA ARG A 20 1.71 -0.48 8.53
C ARG A 20 1.54 0.76 7.65
N HIS A 21 0.54 0.74 6.78
CA HIS A 21 0.20 1.85 5.90
C HIS A 21 -0.69 2.91 6.59
N ILE A 22 -1.70 2.49 7.35
CA ILE A 22 -2.63 3.38 8.04
C ILE A 22 -2.09 3.67 9.45
N GLY A 23 -1.69 4.91 9.70
CA GLY A 23 -1.14 5.33 11.00
C GLY A 23 -2.13 5.20 12.17
N PRO A 24 -3.33 5.81 12.11
CA PRO A 24 -4.29 5.75 13.21
C PRO A 24 -4.84 4.33 13.44
N ASN A 25 -4.60 3.79 14.63
CA ASN A 25 -5.17 2.51 15.02
C ASN A 25 -6.64 2.64 15.47
N GLN A 26 -7.28 1.55 15.89
CA GLN A 26 -8.69 1.57 16.31
C GLN A 26 -9.00 2.53 17.47
N ALA A 27 -8.08 2.66 18.43
CA ALA A 27 -8.26 3.57 19.57
C ALA A 27 -8.11 5.04 19.14
N ASP A 28 -7.16 5.33 18.26
CA ASP A 28 -6.98 6.67 17.67
C ASP A 28 -8.22 7.05 16.86
N GLN A 29 -8.69 6.15 15.99
CA GLN A 29 -9.89 6.34 15.18
C GLN A 29 -11.12 6.60 16.05
N LYS A 30 -11.32 5.83 17.13
CA LYS A 30 -12.43 6.06 18.07
C LYS A 30 -12.34 7.43 18.74
N THR A 31 -11.15 7.85 19.14
CA THR A 31 -10.91 9.16 19.75
C THR A 31 -11.22 10.29 18.77
N MET A 32 -10.75 10.18 17.53
CA MET A 32 -11.00 11.16 16.47
C MET A 32 -12.48 11.24 16.09
N LEU A 33 -13.17 10.09 15.97
CA LEU A 33 -14.61 10.04 15.66
C LEU A 33 -15.45 10.67 16.78
N ALA A 34 -15.13 10.38 18.04
CA ALA A 34 -15.80 10.99 19.18
C ALA A 34 -15.63 12.52 19.20
N ALA A 35 -14.44 13.04 18.86
CA ALA A 35 -14.20 14.48 18.74
C ALA A 35 -15.04 15.13 17.63
N LEU A 36 -15.40 14.37 16.60
CA LEU A 36 -16.27 14.80 15.50
C LEU A 36 -17.76 14.53 15.77
N GLY A 37 -18.11 13.89 16.89
CA GLY A 37 -19.49 13.55 17.25
C GLY A 37 -20.07 12.34 16.49
N PHE A 38 -19.23 11.41 16.04
CA PHE A 38 -19.65 10.19 15.35
C PHE A 38 -19.31 8.94 16.16
N ASP A 39 -20.21 7.95 16.11
CA ASP A 39 -20.03 6.67 16.80
C ASP A 39 -19.30 5.62 15.93
N SER A 40 -19.20 5.85 14.61
CA SER A 40 -18.54 4.94 13.68
C SER A 40 -18.04 5.62 12.41
N MET A 41 -17.07 4.98 11.75
CA MET A 41 -16.57 5.39 10.44
C MET A 41 -17.68 5.39 9.39
N ASP A 42 -18.57 4.39 9.40
CA ASP A 42 -19.69 4.31 8.46
C ASP A 42 -20.67 5.48 8.60
N ALA A 43 -20.98 5.88 9.84
CA ALA A 43 -21.84 7.03 10.10
C ALA A 43 -21.19 8.33 9.61
N PHE A 44 -19.88 8.47 9.81
CA PHE A 44 -19.11 9.60 9.32
C PHE A 44 -19.10 9.66 7.77
N ILE A 45 -18.77 8.56 7.08
CA ILE A 45 -18.72 8.50 5.62
C ILE A 45 -20.08 8.85 5.01
N LYS A 46 -21.18 8.25 5.50
CA LYS A 46 -22.54 8.52 5.00
C LYS A 46 -23.00 9.97 5.20
N LYS A 47 -22.43 10.67 6.18
CA LYS A 47 -22.72 12.08 6.43
C LYS A 47 -21.92 13.00 5.50
N VAL A 48 -20.71 12.62 5.13
CA VAL A 48 -19.77 13.42 4.32
C VAL A 48 -19.97 13.21 2.82
N VAL A 49 -20.14 11.96 2.38
CA VAL A 49 -20.27 11.60 0.96
C VAL A 49 -21.75 11.55 0.57
N PRO A 50 -22.19 12.32 -0.45
CA PRO A 50 -23.57 12.25 -0.91
C PRO A 50 -23.96 10.84 -1.38
N ALA A 51 -25.11 10.35 -0.91
CA ALA A 51 -25.59 9.00 -1.21
C ALA A 51 -25.73 8.72 -2.72
N ALA A 52 -26.01 9.75 -3.53
CA ALA A 52 -26.15 9.64 -4.98
C ALA A 52 -24.86 9.20 -5.70
N ILE A 53 -23.70 9.34 -5.06
CA ILE A 53 -22.39 8.98 -5.64
C ILE A 53 -21.63 7.93 -4.81
N LEU A 54 -22.18 7.50 -3.68
CA LEU A 54 -21.56 6.47 -2.84
C LEU A 54 -21.83 5.09 -3.45
N SER A 55 -20.77 4.36 -3.80
CA SER A 55 -20.92 2.98 -4.27
C SER A 55 -21.53 2.11 -3.18
N PRO A 56 -22.63 1.37 -3.47
CA PRO A 56 -23.19 0.42 -2.51
C PRO A 56 -22.42 -0.91 -2.48
N GLU A 57 -21.62 -1.19 -3.51
CA GLU A 57 -20.86 -2.42 -3.64
C GLU A 57 -19.38 -2.20 -3.29
N PRO A 58 -18.73 -3.18 -2.63
CA PRO A 58 -17.30 -3.16 -2.43
C PRO A 58 -16.58 -3.24 -3.79
N LEU A 59 -15.34 -2.76 -3.83
CA LEU A 59 -14.51 -2.88 -5.03
C LEU A 59 -14.29 -4.36 -5.37
N ALA A 60 -14.49 -4.71 -6.64
CA ALA A 60 -14.23 -6.05 -7.16
C ALA A 60 -12.72 -6.31 -7.34
N LEU A 61 -12.01 -6.43 -6.22
CA LEU A 61 -10.58 -6.72 -6.16
C LEU A 61 -10.34 -8.17 -5.71
N GLY A 62 -9.17 -8.70 -6.03
CA GLY A 62 -8.73 -10.00 -5.50
C GLY A 62 -8.42 -9.95 -4.01
N ASP A 63 -8.14 -11.12 -3.43
CA ASP A 63 -7.81 -11.24 -2.01
C ASP A 63 -6.54 -10.45 -1.65
N THR A 64 -6.49 -10.00 -0.39
CA THR A 64 -5.30 -9.35 0.17
C THR A 64 -4.11 -10.31 0.21
N ARG A 65 -2.92 -9.78 -0.01
CA ARG A 65 -1.67 -10.55 -0.02
C ARG A 65 -0.66 -9.89 0.91
N THR A 66 0.22 -10.68 1.49
CA THR A 66 1.31 -10.17 2.33
C THR A 66 2.37 -9.48 1.47
N GLU A 67 3.15 -8.58 2.06
CA GLU A 67 4.24 -7.92 1.31
C GLU A 67 5.25 -8.88 0.66
N PRO A 68 5.74 -9.95 1.35
CA PRO A 68 6.64 -10.91 0.71
C PRO A 68 6.00 -11.61 -0.49
N GLU A 69 4.72 -11.96 -0.41
CA GLU A 69 3.98 -12.59 -1.51
C GLU A 69 3.85 -11.65 -2.72
N VAL A 70 3.62 -10.36 -2.47
CA VAL A 70 3.55 -9.34 -3.51
C VAL A 70 4.92 -9.17 -4.19
N LEU A 71 6.01 -9.08 -3.42
CA LEU A 71 7.36 -8.98 -3.99
C LEU A 71 7.73 -10.21 -4.83
N ASP A 72 7.41 -11.42 -4.37
CA ASP A 72 7.64 -12.66 -5.12
C ASP A 72 6.83 -12.71 -6.43
N GLU A 73 5.56 -12.31 -6.40
CA GLU A 73 4.76 -12.21 -7.63
C GLU A 73 5.35 -11.19 -8.61
N LEU A 74 5.69 -9.99 -8.13
CA LEU A 74 6.26 -8.95 -8.97
C LEU A 74 7.60 -9.39 -9.59
N HIS A 75 8.44 -10.12 -8.85
CA HIS A 75 9.65 -10.74 -9.41
C HIS A 75 9.33 -11.73 -10.53
N LYS A 76 8.32 -12.59 -10.37
CA LYS A 76 7.89 -13.54 -11.41
C LYS A 76 7.39 -12.84 -12.67
N ILE A 77 6.69 -11.72 -12.51
CA ILE A 77 6.25 -10.89 -13.65
C ILE A 77 7.45 -10.23 -14.31
N ALA A 78 8.32 -9.59 -13.54
CA ALA A 78 9.52 -8.90 -14.04
C ALA A 78 10.47 -9.85 -14.78
N ALA A 79 10.59 -11.11 -14.34
CA ALA A 79 11.41 -12.14 -14.98
C ALA A 79 10.97 -12.50 -16.41
N LYS A 80 9.75 -12.11 -16.83
CA LYS A 80 9.29 -12.29 -18.22
C LYS A 80 9.89 -11.27 -19.17
N ASN A 81 10.43 -10.16 -18.66
CA ASN A 81 11.06 -9.12 -19.48
C ASN A 81 12.39 -9.62 -20.07
N LYS A 82 12.69 -9.19 -21.29
CA LYS A 82 13.99 -9.44 -21.94
C LYS A 82 14.78 -8.14 -22.00
N VAL A 83 15.89 -8.08 -21.28
CA VAL A 83 16.77 -6.92 -21.26
C VAL A 83 17.79 -7.05 -22.40
N PHE A 84 17.65 -6.20 -23.42
CA PHE A 84 18.55 -6.14 -24.58
C PHE A 84 19.48 -4.94 -24.49
N LYS A 85 20.60 -5.00 -25.21
CA LYS A 85 21.37 -3.81 -25.56
C LYS A 85 20.60 -3.05 -26.65
N SER A 86 19.87 -2.03 -26.25
CA SER A 86 19.00 -1.26 -27.13
C SER A 86 19.72 -0.03 -27.68
N TYR A 87 19.94 0.00 -29.00
CA TYR A 87 20.50 1.15 -29.72
C TYR A 87 19.46 1.85 -30.61
N ILE A 88 18.18 1.73 -30.24
CA ILE A 88 17.06 2.34 -30.98
C ILE A 88 17.17 3.88 -30.98
N GLY A 89 17.66 4.46 -29.88
CA GLY A 89 17.78 5.91 -29.71
C GLY A 89 16.41 6.56 -29.49
N MET A 90 16.03 7.50 -30.35
CA MET A 90 14.74 8.21 -30.28
C MET A 90 14.47 8.94 -28.95
N GLY A 91 15.53 9.45 -28.31
CA GLY A 91 15.43 10.22 -27.06
C GLY A 91 15.74 9.42 -25.79
N TYR A 92 15.94 8.10 -25.88
CA TYR A 92 16.39 7.26 -24.77
C TYR A 92 17.72 6.59 -25.09
N TYR A 93 18.70 6.78 -24.22
CA TYR A 93 20.04 6.24 -24.35
C TYR A 93 20.46 5.64 -23.01
N ASP A 94 20.89 4.39 -23.02
CA ASP A 94 21.34 3.69 -21.81
C ASP A 94 22.56 4.39 -21.21
N CYS A 95 22.69 4.34 -19.88
CA CYS A 95 23.76 5.00 -19.16
C CYS A 95 24.18 4.23 -17.91
N HIS A 96 25.40 4.49 -17.44
CA HIS A 96 25.85 3.97 -16.16
C HIS A 96 25.37 4.89 -15.04
N THR A 97 24.34 4.47 -14.30
CA THR A 97 23.92 5.15 -13.07
C THR A 97 24.95 4.92 -11.96
N PRO A 98 25.65 5.95 -11.46
CA PRO A 98 26.62 5.77 -10.39
C PRO A 98 25.94 5.21 -9.14
N THR A 99 26.49 4.13 -8.58
CA THR A 99 25.90 3.39 -7.46
C THR A 99 25.72 4.26 -6.21
N VAL A 100 26.59 5.25 -6.02
CA VAL A 100 26.47 6.23 -4.92
C VAL A 100 25.22 7.10 -5.05
N ILE A 101 24.82 7.47 -6.27
CA ILE A 101 23.60 8.24 -6.52
C ILE A 101 22.37 7.33 -6.38
N LEU A 102 22.42 6.13 -6.97
CA LEU A 102 21.34 5.15 -6.86
C LEU A 102 20.98 4.89 -5.39
N ARG A 103 21.97 4.52 -4.57
CA ARG A 103 21.72 4.11 -3.19
C ARG A 103 21.40 5.27 -2.24
N ASN A 104 22.09 6.40 -2.35
CA ASN A 104 21.99 7.46 -1.34
C ASN A 104 20.98 8.55 -1.68
N LEU A 105 20.51 8.62 -2.93
CA LEU A 105 19.53 9.59 -3.39
C LEU A 105 18.27 8.88 -3.90
N PHE A 106 18.37 8.03 -4.93
CA PHE A 106 17.18 7.44 -5.56
C PHE A 106 16.45 6.44 -4.64
N GLU A 107 17.18 5.60 -3.91
CA GLU A 107 16.63 4.62 -2.96
C GLU A 107 16.43 5.18 -1.54
N ASN A 108 16.63 6.48 -1.32
CA ASN A 108 16.59 7.09 0.01
C ASN A 108 15.31 7.91 0.23
N PRO A 109 14.42 7.51 1.15
CA PRO A 109 13.15 8.21 1.39
C PRO A 109 13.34 9.67 1.79
N ALA A 110 14.44 10.03 2.48
CA ALA A 110 14.72 11.42 2.83
C ALA A 110 14.83 12.35 1.60
N TRP A 111 15.09 11.79 0.41
CA TRP A 111 15.18 12.52 -0.85
C TRP A 111 13.90 12.45 -1.69
N TYR A 112 13.14 11.36 -1.64
CA TYR A 112 11.98 11.17 -2.53
C TYR A 112 10.61 11.38 -1.87
N THR A 113 10.53 11.55 -0.55
CA THR A 113 9.23 11.76 0.13
C THR A 113 8.84 13.23 0.25
N ALA A 114 9.78 14.16 0.09
CA ALA A 114 9.47 15.59 0.04
C ALA A 114 8.71 15.92 -1.26
N TYR A 115 7.90 16.98 -1.26
CA TYR A 115 7.18 17.45 -2.44
C TYR A 115 7.85 18.72 -3.01
N THR A 116 7.09 19.68 -3.52
CA THR A 116 7.61 20.98 -3.95
C THR A 116 8.26 21.72 -2.77
N PRO A 117 9.48 22.26 -2.93
CA PRO A 117 10.12 23.08 -1.91
C PRO A 117 9.38 24.40 -1.67
#